data_AF-A0A258AVQ5-F1
#
_entry.id   AF-A0A258AVQ5-F1
#
_cell.length_a   1.000
_cell.length_b   1.000
_cell.length_c   1.000
_cell.angle_alpha   90.00
_cell.angle_beta   90.00
_cell.angle_gamma   90.00
#
_symmetry.space_group_name_H-M   'P 1'
#
loop_
_entity.id
_entity.type
_entity.pdbx_description
1 polymer ?
#
loop_
_entity_poly.entity_id
_entity_poly.type
_entity_poly.pdbx_seq_one_letter_code
_entity_poly.pdbx_strand_id
1 'polypeptide(L)'
;MHDYDAIAGLVLEGIDGKEVRRKLDRTIRSAVTHNAGGFLAQACGYPAHFLRVCTRAGFPAVTLRVHFEDQLYSYWDVLLQPDGDQFKIADIYNYFNGGCRTEDFRCTMAPVLIAQNLKGISTWLENWNLKQSDAEYLTSLLKAKSKGVDEDILTVCDQAPEHLRSNRLVYFIRGQALRKLKMANPRYEQLYFESLQNPPPMPGTPHALELLLIPKLLAASDYQTADDAMEKVMAVIGDDAYLICMRAEIKNNLGNPAAAKELLRMAHKLEPDLPLLKELMQELQLKLKNEC
;
A
#
# COMPACT_ATOMS: atom_id res chain seq x y z
N MET A 1 -12.20 -22.30 -9.47
CA MET A 1 -10.84 -22.83 -9.60
C MET A 1 -10.34 -22.31 -10.94
N HIS A 2 -9.73 -21.12 -10.93
CA HIS A 2 -9.57 -20.28 -12.11
C HIS A 2 -8.26 -20.58 -12.85
N ASP A 3 -8.30 -20.54 -14.18
CA ASP A 3 -7.24 -20.83 -15.16
C ASP A 3 -5.92 -20.02 -15.05
N TYR A 4 -5.70 -19.29 -13.94
CA TYR A 4 -4.43 -18.58 -13.70
C TYR A 4 -3.31 -19.50 -13.19
N ASP A 5 -3.65 -20.65 -12.60
CA ASP A 5 -2.67 -21.62 -12.08
C ASP A 5 -1.94 -22.39 -13.20
N ALA A 6 -2.57 -22.58 -14.36
CA ALA A 6 -1.98 -23.30 -15.49
C ALA A 6 -0.95 -22.45 -16.29
N ILE A 7 -1.12 -21.13 -16.31
CA ILE A 7 -0.21 -20.22 -17.02
C ILE A 7 1.00 -19.86 -16.14
N ALA A 8 0.80 -19.75 -14.81
CA ALA A 8 1.90 -19.56 -13.86
C ALA A 8 2.84 -20.78 -13.82
N GLY A 9 2.31 -22.01 -14.00
CA GLY A 9 3.10 -23.24 -14.11
C GLY A 9 3.98 -23.28 -15.35
N LEU A 10 3.45 -22.93 -16.52
CA LEU A 10 4.19 -23.00 -17.80
C LEU A 10 5.27 -21.91 -17.96
N VAL A 11 5.15 -20.78 -17.25
CA VAL A 11 6.18 -19.71 -17.25
C VAL A 11 7.31 -19.99 -16.25
N LEU A 12 7.07 -20.83 -15.23
CA LEU A 12 8.05 -21.20 -14.21
C LEU A 12 8.75 -22.55 -14.47
N GLU A 13 8.17 -23.44 -15.26
CA GLU A 13 8.77 -24.75 -15.58
C GLU A 13 9.92 -24.70 -16.60
N GLY A 14 10.09 -23.59 -17.32
CA GLY A 14 11.09 -23.49 -18.39
C GLY A 14 12.41 -22.78 -18.04
N ILE A 15 12.48 -22.03 -16.94
CA ILE A 15 13.67 -21.22 -16.63
C ILE A 15 13.89 -21.22 -15.12
N ASP A 16 15.05 -21.73 -14.69
CA ASP A 16 15.46 -21.77 -13.28
C ASP A 16 15.20 -20.41 -12.61
N GLY A 17 14.25 -20.39 -11.67
CA GLY A 17 13.75 -19.17 -11.03
C GLY A 17 14.86 -18.35 -10.36
N LYS A 18 16.02 -18.95 -10.08
CA LYS A 18 17.21 -18.21 -9.61
C LYS A 18 17.87 -17.37 -10.69
N GLU A 19 17.92 -17.84 -11.93
CA GLU A 19 18.57 -17.14 -13.04
C GLU A 19 17.69 -16.00 -13.58
N VAL A 20 16.38 -16.22 -13.68
CA VAL A 20 15.40 -15.17 -14.00
C VAL A 20 15.43 -14.09 -12.92
N ARG A 21 15.42 -14.47 -11.64
CA ARG A 21 15.51 -13.52 -10.53
C ARG A 21 16.82 -12.74 -10.57
N ARG A 22 17.96 -13.38 -10.87
CA ARG A 22 19.27 -12.70 -11.03
C ARG A 22 19.34 -11.79 -12.25
N LYS A 23 18.67 -12.14 -13.37
CA LYS A 23 18.60 -11.29 -14.57
C LYS A 23 17.65 -10.12 -14.34
N LEU A 24 16.45 -10.34 -13.79
CA LEU A 24 15.54 -9.27 -13.37
C LEU A 24 16.22 -8.33 -12.39
N ASP A 25 16.84 -8.86 -11.32
CA ASP A 25 17.45 -8.03 -10.28
C ASP A 25 18.60 -7.17 -10.85
N ARG A 26 19.38 -7.66 -11.82
CA ARG A 26 20.41 -6.86 -12.51
C ARG A 26 19.82 -5.84 -13.51
N THR A 27 18.95 -6.29 -14.41
CA THR A 27 18.39 -5.45 -15.48
C THR A 27 17.47 -4.36 -14.92
N ILE A 28 16.60 -4.72 -13.97
CA ILE A 28 15.66 -3.78 -13.35
C ILE A 28 16.38 -2.84 -12.41
N ARG A 29 17.31 -3.30 -11.55
CA ARG A 29 18.09 -2.35 -10.73
C ARG A 29 18.79 -1.33 -11.63
N SER A 30 19.45 -1.76 -12.70
CA SER A 30 20.10 -0.83 -13.63
C SER A 30 19.10 0.15 -14.28
N ALA A 31 17.93 -0.33 -14.73
CA ALA A 31 16.93 0.50 -15.41
C ALA A 31 16.19 1.46 -14.47
N VAL A 32 16.03 1.09 -13.18
CA VAL A 32 15.31 1.86 -12.16
C VAL A 32 16.20 2.83 -11.41
N THR A 33 17.49 2.51 -11.20
CA THR A 33 18.37 3.31 -10.33
C THR A 33 19.32 4.26 -11.07
N HIS A 34 19.69 3.99 -12.33
CA HIS A 34 20.78 4.74 -13.00
C HIS A 34 20.33 5.76 -14.05
N ASN A 35 19.04 5.84 -14.38
CA ASN A 35 18.54 6.87 -15.30
C ASN A 35 17.82 7.96 -14.50
N ALA A 36 18.27 9.21 -14.66
CA ALA A 36 17.51 10.38 -14.25
C ALA A 36 16.14 10.32 -14.95
N GLY A 37 15.12 9.92 -14.19
CA GLY A 37 13.77 9.69 -14.71
C GLY A 37 13.53 8.32 -15.35
N GLY A 38 14.15 7.22 -14.89
CA GLY A 38 13.94 5.85 -15.42
C GLY A 38 12.46 5.49 -15.66
N PHE A 39 12.19 4.46 -16.48
CA PHE A 39 10.84 4.10 -16.99
C PHE A 39 9.71 4.19 -15.94
N LEU A 40 9.98 3.88 -14.68
CA LEU A 40 9.03 4.02 -13.57
C LEU A 40 8.80 5.47 -13.10
N ALA A 41 9.82 6.32 -13.07
CA ALA A 41 9.62 7.75 -12.83
C ALA A 41 8.85 8.41 -13.98
N GLN A 42 8.99 7.94 -15.23
CA GLN A 42 8.13 8.35 -16.34
C GLN A 42 6.70 7.80 -16.22
N ALA A 43 6.53 6.53 -15.84
CA ALA A 43 5.23 5.88 -15.72
C ALA A 43 4.43 6.36 -14.50
N CYS A 44 5.11 6.70 -13.41
CA CYS A 44 4.50 7.08 -12.14
C CYS A 44 4.60 8.58 -11.85
N GLY A 45 5.52 9.32 -12.49
CA GLY A 45 5.71 10.75 -12.27
C GLY A 45 6.45 11.12 -10.99
N TYR A 46 6.90 10.14 -10.20
CA TYR A 46 7.47 10.35 -8.87
C TYR A 46 8.80 9.61 -8.67
N PRO A 47 9.70 10.11 -7.80
CA PRO A 47 10.88 9.38 -7.38
C PRO A 47 10.49 8.04 -6.74
N ALA A 48 11.12 6.95 -7.19
CA ALA A 48 10.87 5.61 -6.68
C ALA A 48 12.19 4.90 -6.39
N HIS A 49 12.24 4.14 -5.29
CA HIS A 49 13.37 3.34 -4.88
C HIS A 49 13.02 1.86 -4.98
N PHE A 50 13.89 1.08 -5.63
CA PHE A 50 13.72 -0.36 -5.76
C PHE A 50 14.02 -1.06 -4.43
N LEU A 51 13.12 -1.92 -3.97
CA LEU A 51 13.32 -2.70 -2.74
C LEU A 51 13.69 -4.15 -3.04
N ARG A 52 12.83 -4.86 -3.78
CA ARG A 52 12.99 -6.30 -4.02
C ARG A 52 12.21 -6.80 -5.22
N VAL A 53 12.56 -8.00 -5.67
CA VAL A 53 11.75 -8.83 -6.56
C VAL A 53 10.94 -9.83 -5.73
N CYS A 54 9.64 -9.88 -5.96
CA CYS A 54 8.69 -10.77 -5.30
C CYS A 54 7.72 -11.40 -6.31
N THR A 55 6.74 -12.17 -5.81
CA THR A 55 5.64 -12.71 -6.61
C THR A 55 4.33 -12.23 -6.00
N ARG A 56 3.42 -11.73 -6.85
CA ARG A 56 2.10 -11.23 -6.45
C ARG A 56 1.03 -11.84 -7.34
N ALA A 57 0.08 -12.57 -6.74
CA ALA A 57 -1.01 -13.23 -7.47
C ALA A 57 -0.52 -14.08 -8.67
N GLY A 58 0.60 -14.78 -8.51
CA GLY A 58 1.22 -15.59 -9.56
C GLY A 58 2.10 -14.83 -10.56
N PHE A 59 2.12 -13.49 -10.53
CA PHE A 59 2.96 -12.67 -11.41
C PHE A 59 4.30 -12.33 -10.75
N PRO A 60 5.42 -12.30 -11.51
CA PRO A 60 6.64 -11.66 -11.04
C PRO A 60 6.37 -10.17 -10.82
N ALA A 61 6.85 -9.63 -9.70
CA ALA A 61 6.62 -8.25 -9.36
C ALA A 61 7.86 -7.60 -8.73
N VAL A 62 7.89 -6.27 -8.82
CA VAL A 62 8.95 -5.44 -8.23
C VAL A 62 8.33 -4.52 -7.20
N THR A 63 8.79 -4.64 -5.95
CA THR A 63 8.38 -3.75 -4.87
C THR A 63 9.19 -2.46 -4.93
N LEU A 64 8.49 -1.33 -4.89
CA LEU A 64 9.06 0.02 -4.93
C LEU A 64 8.59 0.83 -3.72
N ARG A 65 9.48 1.66 -3.17
CA ARG A 65 9.16 2.76 -2.27
C ARG A 65 9.02 4.05 -3.09
N VAL A 66 7.83 4.63 -3.14
CA VAL A 66 7.49 5.81 -3.96
C VAL A 66 7.36 7.03 -3.05
N HIS A 67 8.05 8.11 -3.40
CA HIS A 67 8.04 9.38 -2.65
C HIS A 67 7.09 10.38 -3.29
N PHE A 68 6.14 10.91 -2.52
CA PHE A 68 5.31 12.05 -2.93
C PHE A 68 5.77 13.28 -2.16
N GLU A 69 5.86 14.43 -2.83
CA GLU A 69 6.49 15.66 -2.30
C GLU A 69 6.00 16.09 -0.91
N ASP A 70 4.74 15.75 -0.53
CA ASP A 70 4.12 16.12 0.74
C ASP A 70 3.56 14.93 1.55
N GLN A 71 3.97 13.69 1.26
CA GLN A 71 3.37 12.51 1.92
C GLN A 71 4.40 11.50 2.39
N LEU A 72 3.97 10.68 3.36
CA LEU A 72 4.63 9.42 3.69
C LEU A 72 4.89 8.61 2.42
N TYR A 73 6.00 7.87 2.42
CA TYR A 73 6.30 6.93 1.35
C TYR A 73 5.13 5.96 1.13
N SER A 74 4.80 5.75 -0.14
CA SER A 74 3.89 4.67 -0.55
C SER A 74 4.70 3.48 -1.05
N TYR A 75 4.13 2.29 -0.98
CA TYR A 75 4.78 1.07 -1.40
C TYR A 75 3.92 0.38 -2.44
N TRP A 76 4.51 0.11 -3.60
CA TRP A 76 3.81 -0.48 -4.73
C TRP A 76 4.54 -1.74 -5.19
N ASP A 77 3.79 -2.79 -5.54
CA ASP A 77 4.32 -3.85 -6.40
C ASP A 77 3.93 -3.53 -7.85
N VAL A 78 4.91 -3.44 -8.74
CA VAL A 78 4.69 -3.36 -10.18
C VAL A 78 4.69 -4.78 -10.73
N LEU A 79 3.52 -5.25 -11.16
CA LEU A 79 3.33 -6.60 -11.70
C LEU A 79 3.82 -6.62 -13.15
N LEU A 80 4.66 -7.59 -13.47
CA LEU A 80 5.33 -7.69 -14.76
C LEU A 80 4.81 -8.90 -15.54
N GLN A 81 4.60 -8.70 -16.83
CA GLN A 81 4.28 -9.77 -17.78
C GLN A 81 5.41 -9.90 -18.79
N PRO A 82 5.98 -11.10 -19.00
CA PRO A 82 6.96 -11.34 -20.06
C PRO A 82 6.39 -10.98 -21.44
N ASP A 83 7.21 -10.38 -22.29
CA ASP A 83 6.89 -9.99 -23.67
C ASP A 83 8.13 -10.15 -24.55
N GLY A 84 8.35 -11.38 -25.05
CA GLY A 84 9.59 -11.75 -25.72
C GLY A 84 10.80 -11.59 -24.79
N ASP A 85 11.79 -10.80 -25.22
CA ASP A 85 12.99 -10.47 -24.44
C ASP A 85 12.78 -9.28 -23.47
N GLN A 86 11.55 -8.78 -23.35
CA GLN A 86 11.19 -7.63 -22.53
C GLN A 86 10.10 -7.97 -21.50
N PHE A 87 9.74 -6.97 -20.68
CA PHE A 87 8.60 -7.04 -19.77
C PHE A 87 7.66 -5.87 -20.02
N LYS A 88 6.36 -6.12 -19.94
CA LYS A 88 5.30 -5.10 -19.87
C LYS A 88 4.78 -5.00 -18.44
N ILE A 89 4.28 -3.83 -18.05
CA ILE A 89 3.54 -3.66 -16.80
C ILE A 89 2.13 -4.25 -17.00
N ALA A 90 1.80 -5.27 -16.22
CA ALA A 90 0.47 -5.87 -16.21
C ALA A 90 -0.48 -5.10 -15.29
N ASP A 91 0.01 -4.72 -14.11
CA ASP A 91 -0.76 -4.00 -13.10
C ASP A 91 0.15 -3.32 -12.07
N ILE A 92 -0.44 -2.53 -11.18
CA ILE A 92 0.22 -1.94 -10.03
C ILE A 92 -0.61 -2.27 -8.79
N TYR A 93 -0.01 -2.96 -7.84
CA TYR A 93 -0.59 -3.22 -6.53
C TYR A 93 -0.12 -2.16 -5.53
N ASN A 94 -1.04 -1.56 -4.79
CA ASN A 94 -0.72 -0.58 -3.76
C ASN A 94 -0.94 -1.17 -2.37
N TYR A 95 0.10 -1.18 -1.54
CA TYR A 95 0.03 -1.72 -0.19
C TYR A 95 -0.86 -0.89 0.75
N PHE A 96 -1.10 0.39 0.44
CA PHE A 96 -2.02 1.23 1.20
C PHE A 96 -3.45 0.70 1.12
N ASN A 97 -3.91 0.36 -0.08
CA ASN A 97 -5.28 -0.07 -0.30
C ASN A 97 -5.44 -1.59 -0.40
N GLY A 98 -4.33 -2.32 -0.41
CA GLY A 98 -4.34 -3.76 -0.55
C GLY A 98 -4.87 -4.22 -1.90
N GLY A 99 -4.81 -3.40 -2.94
CA GLY A 99 -5.49 -3.66 -4.22
C GLY A 99 -4.63 -3.42 -5.44
N CYS A 100 -4.95 -4.15 -6.51
CA CYS A 100 -4.43 -3.83 -7.83
C CYS A 100 -5.22 -2.67 -8.44
N ARG A 101 -4.56 -1.82 -9.22
CA ARG A 101 -5.20 -0.67 -9.88
C ARG A 101 -6.29 -1.11 -10.84
N THR A 102 -6.11 -2.21 -11.56
CA THR A 102 -7.19 -2.73 -12.41
C THR A 102 -8.38 -3.15 -11.56
N GLU A 103 -8.19 -3.86 -10.46
CA GLU A 103 -9.27 -4.23 -9.54
C GLU A 103 -10.02 -3.01 -9.01
N ASP A 104 -9.32 -1.97 -8.55
CA ASP A 104 -9.95 -0.73 -8.09
C ASP A 104 -10.77 -0.04 -9.18
N PHE A 105 -10.24 -0.02 -10.41
CA PHE A 105 -10.97 0.49 -11.57
C PHE A 105 -12.24 -0.33 -11.81
N ARG A 106 -12.16 -1.66 -11.73
CA ARG A 106 -13.33 -2.54 -11.87
C ARG A 106 -14.34 -2.31 -10.75
N CYS A 107 -13.91 -2.19 -9.50
CA CYS A 107 -14.79 -1.91 -8.35
C CYS A 107 -15.52 -0.58 -8.52
N THR A 108 -14.90 0.39 -9.17
CA THR A 108 -15.49 1.70 -9.42
C THR A 108 -16.44 1.69 -10.61
N MET A 109 -16.10 0.98 -11.69
CA MET A 109 -16.88 0.99 -12.93
C MET A 109 -18.05 0.00 -12.91
N ALA A 110 -17.88 -1.19 -12.31
CA ALA A 110 -18.90 -2.24 -12.33
C ALA A 110 -20.26 -1.77 -11.80
N PRO A 111 -20.35 -1.04 -10.66
CA PRO A 111 -21.63 -0.56 -10.15
C PRO A 111 -22.34 0.38 -11.12
N VAL A 112 -21.61 1.29 -11.75
CA VAL A 112 -22.15 2.27 -12.71
C VAL A 112 -22.75 1.56 -13.93
N LEU A 113 -22.01 0.58 -14.44
CA LEU A 113 -22.40 -0.21 -15.61
C LEU A 113 -23.65 -1.07 -15.33
N ILE A 114 -23.73 -1.69 -14.14
CA ILE A 114 -24.91 -2.44 -13.69
C ILE A 114 -26.11 -1.50 -13.54
N ALA A 115 -25.95 -0.36 -12.87
CA ALA A 115 -27.03 0.60 -12.63
C ALA A 115 -27.60 1.19 -13.93
N GLN A 116 -26.82 1.20 -15.02
CA GLN A 116 -27.26 1.64 -16.35
C GLN A 116 -27.90 0.53 -17.19
N ASN A 117 -27.99 -0.71 -16.67
CA ASN A 117 -28.59 -1.87 -17.34
C ASN A 117 -28.03 -2.12 -18.75
N LEU A 118 -26.71 -1.93 -18.92
CA LEU A 118 -26.03 -2.15 -20.20
C LEU A 118 -25.93 -3.65 -20.48
N LYS A 119 -26.83 -4.14 -21.33
CA LYS A 119 -27.08 -5.57 -21.64
C LYS A 119 -25.88 -6.40 -22.16
N GLY A 120 -24.69 -5.82 -22.36
CA GLY A 120 -23.50 -6.52 -22.86
C GLY A 120 -22.47 -6.91 -21.79
N ILE A 121 -22.72 -6.60 -20.52
CA ILE A 121 -21.71 -6.68 -19.44
C ILE A 121 -21.98 -7.89 -18.53
N SER A 122 -23.07 -8.64 -18.75
CA SER A 122 -23.51 -9.76 -17.90
C SER A 122 -22.42 -10.82 -17.66
N THR A 123 -21.67 -11.22 -18.68
CA THR A 123 -20.58 -12.21 -18.55
C THR A 123 -19.41 -11.71 -17.68
N TRP A 124 -19.19 -10.39 -17.64
CA TRP A 124 -18.18 -9.78 -16.78
C TRP A 124 -18.65 -9.66 -15.32
N LEU A 125 -19.97 -9.57 -15.12
CA LEU A 125 -20.64 -9.35 -13.84
C LEU A 125 -20.98 -10.63 -13.07
N GLU A 126 -21.18 -11.75 -13.77
CA GLU A 126 -21.43 -13.06 -13.15
C GLU A 126 -20.31 -13.45 -12.16
N ASN A 127 -19.09 -13.00 -12.39
CA ASN A 127 -17.94 -13.25 -11.50
C ASN A 127 -17.92 -12.35 -10.24
N TRP A 128 -18.72 -11.28 -10.18
CA TRP A 128 -18.69 -10.29 -9.10
C TRP A 128 -19.76 -10.51 -8.03
N ASN A 129 -20.74 -11.37 -8.29
CA ASN A 129 -21.84 -11.71 -7.38
C ASN A 129 -22.51 -10.46 -6.73
N LEU A 130 -22.55 -9.34 -7.47
CA LEU A 130 -23.05 -8.07 -6.98
C LEU A 130 -24.56 -7.96 -7.29
N LYS A 131 -25.39 -7.76 -6.26
CA LYS A 131 -26.83 -7.55 -6.46
C LYS A 131 -27.10 -6.18 -7.07
N GLN A 132 -28.21 -6.03 -7.80
CA GLN A 132 -28.65 -4.74 -8.36
C GLN A 132 -28.72 -3.63 -7.30
N SER A 133 -29.28 -3.94 -6.12
CA SER A 133 -29.35 -3.01 -4.99
C SER A 133 -27.98 -2.53 -4.51
N ASP A 134 -26.98 -3.41 -4.56
CA ASP A 134 -25.62 -3.10 -4.14
C ASP A 134 -24.93 -2.21 -5.18
N ALA A 135 -25.18 -2.46 -6.47
CA ALA A 135 -24.72 -1.59 -7.56
C ALA A 135 -25.33 -0.18 -7.47
N GLU A 136 -26.62 -0.08 -7.16
CA GLU A 136 -27.30 1.21 -6.98
C GLU A 136 -26.73 1.97 -5.79
N TYR A 137 -26.48 1.30 -4.67
CA TYR A 137 -25.81 1.89 -3.50
C TYR A 137 -24.39 2.37 -3.85
N LEU A 138 -23.55 1.52 -4.45
CA LEU A 138 -22.18 1.91 -4.80
C LEU A 138 -22.16 3.03 -5.85
N THR A 139 -23.12 3.07 -6.77
CA THR A 139 -23.29 4.17 -7.72
C THR A 139 -23.66 5.47 -7.01
N SER A 140 -24.54 5.44 -6.00
CA SER A 140 -24.91 6.63 -5.23
C SER A 140 -23.72 7.16 -4.42
N LEU A 141 -22.91 6.26 -3.85
CA LEU A 141 -21.66 6.61 -3.17
C LEU A 141 -20.66 7.29 -4.12
N LEU A 142 -20.46 6.74 -5.32
CA LEU A 142 -19.58 7.33 -6.32
C LEU A 142 -20.09 8.69 -6.82
N LYS A 143 -21.41 8.86 -6.95
CA LYS A 143 -22.02 10.17 -7.25
C LYS A 143 -21.76 11.16 -6.13
N ALA A 144 -21.96 10.79 -4.87
CA ALA A 144 -21.64 11.64 -3.72
C ALA A 144 -20.15 12.06 -3.74
N LYS A 145 -19.25 11.10 -4.00
CA LYS A 145 -17.82 11.36 -4.16
C LYS A 145 -17.50 12.35 -5.28
N SER A 146 -18.18 12.24 -6.42
CA SER A 146 -17.98 13.16 -7.55
C SER A 146 -18.43 14.60 -7.28
N LYS A 147 -19.40 14.81 -6.36
CA LYS A 147 -19.84 16.14 -5.93
C LYS A 147 -18.82 16.82 -5.00
N GLY A 148 -17.95 16.04 -4.35
CA GLY A 148 -16.86 16.56 -3.51
C GLY A 148 -17.29 17.10 -2.14
N VAL A 149 -18.54 16.86 -1.71
CA VAL A 149 -19.02 17.22 -0.36
C VAL A 149 -18.75 16.05 0.58
N ASP A 150 -17.72 16.16 1.42
CA ASP A 150 -17.23 15.02 2.21
C ASP A 150 -18.21 14.56 3.30
N GLU A 151 -19.07 15.44 3.83
CA GLU A 151 -20.14 15.08 4.77
C GLU A 151 -21.24 14.22 4.12
N ASP A 152 -21.60 14.53 2.87
CA ASP A 152 -22.55 13.73 2.09
C ASP A 152 -21.97 12.34 1.85
N ILE A 153 -20.68 12.25 1.51
CA ILE A 153 -19.96 10.98 1.33
C ILE A 153 -20.04 10.15 2.62
N LEU A 154 -19.73 10.75 3.76
CA LEU A 154 -19.75 10.07 5.05
C LEU A 154 -21.17 9.58 5.40
N THR A 155 -22.19 10.39 5.13
CA THR A 155 -23.60 10.02 5.35
C THR A 155 -23.99 8.79 4.53
N VAL A 156 -23.59 8.73 3.25
CA VAL A 156 -23.86 7.57 2.40
C VAL A 156 -23.07 6.34 2.88
N CYS A 157 -21.81 6.51 3.28
CA CYS A 157 -20.99 5.42 3.82
C CYS A 157 -21.57 4.84 5.13
N ASP A 158 -22.05 5.67 6.04
CA ASP A 158 -22.61 5.23 7.32
C ASP A 158 -23.97 4.51 7.14
N GLN A 159 -24.65 4.76 6.01
CA GLN A 159 -25.86 4.05 5.59
C GLN A 159 -25.57 2.78 4.77
N ALA A 160 -24.31 2.35 4.66
CA ALA A 160 -23.95 1.13 3.94
C ALA A 160 -24.72 -0.09 4.47
N PRO A 161 -25.32 -0.91 3.58
CA PRO A 161 -25.80 -2.24 3.92
C PRO A 161 -24.72 -3.03 4.67
N GLU A 162 -25.12 -3.84 5.65
CA GLU A 162 -24.18 -4.52 6.56
C GLU A 162 -23.10 -5.32 5.81
N HIS A 163 -23.49 -6.05 4.76
CA HIS A 163 -22.57 -6.85 3.94
C HIS A 163 -21.62 -6.01 3.07
N LEU A 164 -21.90 -4.72 2.87
CA LEU A 164 -21.04 -3.78 2.15
C LEU A 164 -20.15 -2.94 3.06
N ARG A 165 -20.31 -3.01 4.39
CA ARG A 165 -19.45 -2.25 5.32
C ARG A 165 -18.00 -2.73 5.30
N SER A 166 -17.78 -4.01 5.01
CA SER A 166 -16.45 -4.58 4.76
C SER A 166 -15.97 -4.45 3.32
N ASN A 167 -16.78 -3.86 2.43
CA ASN A 167 -16.37 -3.62 1.07
C ASN A 167 -15.23 -2.58 1.05
N ARG A 168 -14.13 -2.96 0.39
CA ARG A 168 -12.89 -2.18 0.30
C ARG A 168 -13.13 -0.76 -0.23
N LEU A 169 -13.95 -0.61 -1.26
CA LEU A 169 -14.26 0.70 -1.86
C LEU A 169 -14.98 1.60 -0.85
N VAL A 170 -15.98 1.06 -0.14
CA VAL A 170 -16.73 1.78 0.90
C VAL A 170 -15.80 2.23 2.01
N TYR A 171 -14.95 1.33 2.51
CA TYR A 171 -13.98 1.62 3.55
C TYR A 171 -13.02 2.77 3.15
N PHE A 172 -12.40 2.69 1.98
CA PHE A 172 -11.44 3.72 1.55
C PHE A 172 -12.09 5.06 1.24
N ILE A 173 -13.28 5.08 0.64
CA ILE A 173 -14.01 6.32 0.40
C ILE A 173 -14.39 6.98 1.73
N ARG A 174 -14.87 6.19 2.71
CA ARG A 174 -15.18 6.67 4.06
C ARG A 174 -13.94 7.24 4.75
N GLY A 175 -12.82 6.51 4.72
CA GLY A 175 -11.56 6.95 5.32
C GLY A 175 -11.01 8.24 4.70
N GLN A 176 -11.16 8.41 3.37
CA GLN A 176 -10.79 9.66 2.68
C GLN A 176 -11.64 10.85 3.13
N ALA A 177 -12.96 10.66 3.25
CA ALA A 177 -13.87 11.69 3.73
C ALA A 177 -13.51 12.10 5.17
N LEU A 178 -13.36 11.13 6.08
CA LEU A 178 -12.94 11.38 7.46
C LEU A 178 -11.59 12.11 7.55
N ARG A 179 -10.62 11.72 6.71
CA ARG A 179 -9.29 12.35 6.69
C ARG A 179 -9.35 13.83 6.32
N LYS A 180 -10.27 14.24 5.45
CA LYS A 180 -10.45 15.66 5.09
C LYS A 180 -11.25 16.41 6.15
N LEU A 181 -12.34 15.80 6.63
CA LEU A 181 -13.23 16.42 7.61
C LEU A 181 -12.59 16.64 8.98
N LYS A 182 -11.58 15.84 9.35
CA LYS A 182 -10.87 16.00 10.64
C LYS A 182 -10.26 17.38 10.87
N MET A 183 -9.94 18.12 9.81
CA MET A 183 -9.41 19.49 9.93
C MET A 183 -10.50 20.49 10.39
N ALA A 184 -11.77 20.19 10.14
CA ALA A 184 -12.90 21.04 10.48
C ALA A 184 -13.52 20.69 11.85
N ASN A 185 -13.43 19.42 12.29
CA ASN A 185 -14.01 18.98 13.56
C ASN A 185 -13.22 17.82 14.19
N PRO A 186 -12.73 17.96 15.44
CA PRO A 186 -11.99 16.91 16.16
C PRO A 186 -12.72 15.56 16.27
N ARG A 187 -14.06 15.57 16.25
CA ARG A 187 -14.85 14.32 16.24
C ARG A 187 -14.48 13.41 15.06
N TYR A 188 -14.21 13.98 13.88
CA TYR A 188 -13.84 13.18 12.71
C TYR A 188 -12.40 12.65 12.80
N GLU A 189 -11.54 13.28 13.59
CA GLU A 189 -10.21 12.74 13.88
C GLU A 189 -10.33 11.44 14.67
N GLN A 190 -11.17 11.42 15.71
CA GLN A 190 -11.42 10.20 16.49
C GLN A 190 -12.02 9.09 15.62
N LEU A 191 -13.05 9.40 14.82
CA LEU A 191 -13.66 8.42 13.92
C LEU A 191 -12.69 7.89 12.86
N TYR A 192 -11.79 8.74 12.35
CA TYR A 192 -10.73 8.33 11.44
C TYR A 192 -9.77 7.37 12.12
N PHE A 193 -9.30 7.71 13.33
CA PHE A 193 -8.37 6.88 14.08
C PHE A 193 -8.97 5.53 14.45
N GLU A 194 -10.20 5.49 14.96
CA GLU A 194 -10.94 4.25 15.26
C GLU A 194 -11.06 3.34 14.02
N SER A 195 -11.29 3.94 12.83
CA SER A 195 -11.38 3.20 11.58
C SER A 195 -10.06 2.57 11.12
N LEU A 196 -8.92 3.15 11.52
CA LEU A 196 -7.59 2.60 11.24
C LEU A 196 -7.19 1.52 12.25
N GLN A 197 -7.62 1.65 13.50
CA GLN A 197 -7.37 0.66 14.54
C GLN A 197 -8.17 -0.63 14.31
N ASN A 198 -9.39 -0.50 13.80
CA ASN A 198 -10.31 -1.61 13.58
C ASN A 198 -10.78 -1.63 12.13
N PRO A 199 -9.88 -1.90 11.16
CA PRO A 199 -10.31 -2.04 9.78
C PRO A 199 -11.24 -3.25 9.66
N PRO A 200 -12.26 -3.18 8.77
CA PRO A 200 -13.04 -4.37 8.48
C PRO A 200 -12.14 -5.46 7.91
N PRO A 201 -12.49 -6.76 8.07
CA PRO A 201 -11.76 -7.83 7.42
C PRO A 201 -11.84 -7.63 5.91
N MET A 202 -10.70 -7.28 5.29
CA MET A 202 -10.56 -7.12 3.85
C MET A 202 -9.98 -8.43 3.29
N PRO A 203 -10.82 -9.32 2.70
CA PRO A 203 -10.35 -10.62 2.26
C PRO A 203 -9.29 -10.52 1.15
N GLY A 204 -8.34 -11.45 1.19
CA GLY A 204 -7.60 -11.89 0.01
C GLY A 204 -6.29 -11.16 -0.33
N THR A 205 -5.85 -10.13 0.41
CA THR A 205 -4.67 -9.36 0.00
C THR A 205 -3.84 -8.78 1.16
N PRO A 206 -2.51 -8.98 1.19
CA PRO A 206 -1.63 -8.35 2.19
C PRO A 206 -1.55 -6.83 2.05
N HIS A 207 -2.22 -6.09 2.92
CA HIS A 207 -2.13 -4.63 2.99
C HIS A 207 -1.21 -4.17 4.13
N ALA A 208 -0.80 -2.90 4.06
CA ALA A 208 -0.02 -2.22 5.09
C ALA A 208 -0.76 -0.98 5.60
N LEU A 209 -2.06 -1.12 5.89
CA LEU A 209 -2.91 -0.05 6.38
C LEU A 209 -2.36 0.57 7.67
N GLU A 210 -1.68 -0.24 8.48
CA GLU A 210 -0.93 0.15 9.66
C GLU A 210 0.02 1.33 9.40
N LEU A 211 0.54 1.52 8.17
CA LEU A 211 1.33 2.70 7.80
C LEU A 211 0.62 4.02 8.08
N LEU A 212 -0.71 4.05 8.02
CA LEU A 212 -1.51 5.24 8.34
C LEU A 212 -1.73 5.43 9.83
N LEU A 213 -1.63 4.34 10.59
CA LEU A 213 -1.86 4.31 12.02
C LEU A 213 -0.61 4.77 12.79
N ILE A 214 0.61 4.42 12.33
CA ILE A 214 1.87 4.76 13.03
C ILE A 214 1.95 6.23 13.41
N PRO A 215 1.78 7.21 12.50
CA PRO A 215 2.02 8.61 12.84
C PRO A 215 1.09 9.08 13.97
N LYS A 216 -0.10 8.48 14.05
CA LYS A 216 -1.06 8.74 15.13
C LYS A 216 -0.65 8.10 16.44
N LEU A 217 -0.15 6.86 16.40
CA LEU A 217 0.39 6.18 17.59
C LEU A 217 1.62 6.91 18.14
N LEU A 218 2.52 7.37 17.28
CA LEU A 218 3.68 8.18 17.67
C LEU A 218 3.26 9.51 18.29
N ALA A 219 2.30 10.22 17.70
CA ALA A 219 1.78 11.46 18.25
C ALA A 219 1.12 11.26 19.63
N ALA A 220 0.53 10.08 19.88
CA ALA A 220 -0.02 9.69 21.17
C ALA A 220 1.02 9.10 22.14
N SER A 221 2.30 9.02 21.74
CA SER A 221 3.37 8.33 22.49
C SER A 221 3.08 6.86 22.82
N ASP A 222 2.18 6.22 22.06
CA ASP A 222 1.90 4.79 22.17
C ASP A 222 2.92 3.99 21.33
N TYR A 223 4.17 4.02 21.80
CA TYR A 223 5.30 3.44 21.07
C TYR A 223 5.24 1.90 21.00
N GLN A 224 4.57 1.24 21.96
CA GLN A 224 4.46 -0.22 21.95
C GLN A 224 3.53 -0.65 20.82
N THR A 225 2.33 -0.08 20.73
CA THR A 225 1.40 -0.38 19.63
C THR A 225 2.00 0.05 18.28
N ALA A 226 2.79 1.13 18.25
CA ALA A 226 3.49 1.56 17.04
C ALA A 226 4.52 0.51 16.58
N ASP A 227 5.28 -0.11 17.48
CA ASP A 227 6.23 -1.17 17.14
C ASP A 227 5.52 -2.41 16.61
N ASP A 228 4.43 -2.83 17.27
CA ASP A 228 3.61 -3.98 16.84
C ASP A 228 3.02 -3.75 15.44
N ALA A 229 2.56 -2.51 15.17
CA ALA A 229 2.12 -2.11 13.83
C ALA A 229 3.27 -2.22 12.81
N MET A 230 4.51 -1.92 13.22
CA MET A 230 5.72 -1.95 12.37
C MET A 230 6.23 -3.31 12.03
N GLU A 231 6.06 -4.26 12.93
CA GLU A 231 6.26 -5.66 12.57
C GLU A 231 5.28 -6.11 11.47
N LYS A 232 3.99 -5.74 11.56
CA LYS A 232 2.99 -6.10 10.55
C LYS A 232 3.29 -5.49 9.18
N VAL A 233 3.62 -4.20 9.14
CA VAL A 233 4.00 -3.50 7.90
C VAL A 233 5.22 -4.15 7.26
N MET A 234 6.28 -4.37 8.04
CA MET A 234 7.52 -4.96 7.54
C MET A 234 7.34 -6.41 7.10
N ALA A 235 6.47 -7.18 7.75
CA ALA A 235 6.16 -8.55 7.32
C ALA A 235 5.53 -8.59 5.91
N VAL A 236 4.78 -7.54 5.55
CA VAL A 236 4.05 -7.43 4.29
C VAL A 236 4.91 -6.82 3.18
N ILE A 237 5.65 -5.74 3.49
CA ILE A 237 6.46 -4.98 2.52
C ILE A 237 7.86 -5.57 2.36
N GLY A 238 8.41 -6.19 3.40
CA GLY A 238 9.80 -6.64 3.49
C GLY A 238 10.75 -5.58 4.04
N ASP A 239 12.05 -5.87 3.94
CA ASP A 239 13.11 -5.00 4.44
C ASP A 239 13.22 -3.74 3.58
N ASP A 240 13.02 -2.60 4.22
CA ASP A 240 13.20 -1.26 3.65
C ASP A 240 13.94 -0.39 4.68
N ALA A 241 14.96 0.35 4.23
CA ALA A 241 15.80 1.14 5.11
C ALA A 241 15.01 2.23 5.85
N TYR A 242 13.99 2.82 5.22
CA TYR A 242 13.14 3.84 5.83
C TYR A 242 12.22 3.23 6.91
N LEU A 243 11.55 2.10 6.63
CA LEU A 243 10.77 1.39 7.65
C LEU A 243 11.63 0.96 8.85
N ILE A 244 12.84 0.48 8.59
CA ILE A 244 13.80 0.10 9.64
C ILE A 244 14.21 1.33 10.48
N CYS A 245 14.44 2.48 9.85
CA CYS A 245 14.73 3.74 10.55
C CYS A 245 13.56 4.17 11.44
N MET A 246 12.32 4.18 10.93
CA MET A 246 11.14 4.51 11.75
C MET A 246 11.00 3.55 12.94
N ARG A 247 11.24 2.25 12.73
CA ARG A 247 11.21 1.27 13.82
C ARG A 247 12.34 1.51 14.83
N ALA A 248 13.54 1.92 14.38
CA ALA A 248 14.63 2.27 15.27
C ALA A 248 14.28 3.47 16.17
N GLU A 249 13.63 4.48 15.61
CA GLU A 249 13.11 5.63 16.37
C GLU A 249 12.10 5.18 17.44
N ILE A 250 11.16 4.30 17.08
CA ILE A 250 10.20 3.69 18.02
C ILE A 250 10.94 2.96 19.15
N LYS A 251 11.93 2.11 18.83
CA LYS A 251 12.72 1.39 19.84
C LYS A 251 13.51 2.32 20.75
N ASN A 252 14.03 3.41 20.22
CA ASN A 252 14.71 4.43 21.02
C ASN A 252 13.75 5.09 22.01
N ASN A 253 12.53 5.44 21.57
CA ASN A 253 11.51 6.04 22.43
C ASN A 253 10.91 5.05 23.45
N LEU A 254 10.99 3.74 23.19
CA LEU A 254 10.72 2.69 24.17
C LEU A 254 11.84 2.49 25.21
N GLY A 255 12.91 3.31 25.17
CA GLY A 255 14.06 3.15 26.08
C GLY A 255 14.96 1.98 25.74
N ASN A 256 14.95 1.51 24.49
CA ASN A 256 15.85 0.47 23.99
C ASN A 256 16.82 1.01 22.92
N PRO A 257 17.77 1.90 23.30
CA PRO A 257 18.72 2.51 22.37
C PRO A 257 19.69 1.49 21.75
N ALA A 258 19.95 0.37 22.43
CA ALA A 258 20.76 -0.71 21.88
C ALA A 258 20.09 -1.38 20.67
N ALA A 259 18.80 -1.73 20.77
CA ALA A 259 18.05 -2.28 19.65
C ALA A 259 17.91 -1.25 18.51
N ALA A 260 17.67 0.03 18.85
CA ALA A 260 17.65 1.11 17.87
C ALA A 260 18.97 1.20 17.07
N LYS A 261 20.12 1.09 17.76
CA LYS A 261 21.44 1.10 17.12
C LYS A 261 21.63 -0.04 16.11
N GLU A 262 21.21 -1.25 16.45
CA GLU A 262 21.31 -2.39 15.52
C GLU A 262 20.40 -2.21 14.31
N LEU A 263 19.19 -1.69 14.49
CA LEU A 263 18.29 -1.37 13.38
C LEU A 263 18.89 -0.29 12.46
N LEU A 264 19.46 0.79 13.01
CA LEU A 264 20.11 1.82 12.18
C LEU A 264 21.32 1.26 11.42
N ARG A 265 22.07 0.31 11.99
CA ARG A 265 23.13 -0.40 11.26
C ARG A 265 22.59 -1.25 10.12
N MET A 266 21.44 -1.90 10.30
CA MET A 266 20.78 -2.65 9.24
C MET A 266 20.31 -1.71 8.12
N ALA A 267 19.66 -0.58 8.46
CA ALA A 267 19.27 0.43 7.49
C ALA A 267 20.47 0.99 6.72
N HIS A 268 21.58 1.28 7.40
CA HIS A 268 22.81 1.76 6.76
C HIS A 268 23.40 0.76 5.75
N LYS A 269 23.28 -0.55 6.00
CA LYS A 269 23.72 -1.58 5.03
C LYS A 269 22.85 -1.61 3.77
N LEU A 270 21.58 -1.25 3.88
CA LEU A 270 20.63 -1.25 2.77
C LEU A 270 20.70 0.06 1.97
N GLU A 271 20.70 1.20 2.65
CA GLU A 271 20.66 2.53 2.04
C GLU A 271 21.49 3.53 2.87
N PRO A 272 22.82 3.58 2.67
CA PRO A 272 23.73 4.43 3.45
C PRO A 272 23.40 5.93 3.38
N ASP A 273 22.80 6.37 2.27
CA ASP A 273 22.55 7.78 1.97
C ASP A 273 21.14 8.26 2.30
N LEU A 274 20.30 7.41 2.90
CA LEU A 274 18.96 7.80 3.34
C LEU A 274 19.04 8.99 4.32
N PRO A 275 18.40 10.15 4.06
CA PRO A 275 18.53 11.33 4.92
C PRO A 275 18.14 11.07 6.38
N LEU A 276 17.00 10.42 6.60
CA LEU A 276 16.49 10.07 7.94
C LEU A 276 17.49 9.25 8.76
N LEU A 277 18.26 8.37 8.12
CA LEU A 277 19.28 7.56 8.81
C LEU A 277 20.36 8.44 9.44
N LYS A 278 20.82 9.47 8.73
CA LYS A 278 21.88 10.37 9.20
C LYS A 278 21.41 11.16 10.42
N GLU A 279 20.17 11.64 10.39
CA GLU A 279 19.52 12.35 11.50
C GLU A 279 19.42 11.46 12.75
N LEU A 280 18.79 10.28 12.62
CA LEU A 280 18.59 9.35 13.74
C LEU A 280 19.91 8.83 14.35
N MET A 281 20.94 8.60 13.51
CA MET A 281 22.25 8.20 14.01
C MET A 281 22.91 9.29 14.88
N GLN A 282 22.74 10.57 14.53
CA GLN A 282 23.27 11.69 15.32
C GLN A 282 22.53 11.83 16.65
N GLU A 283 21.19 11.76 16.63
CA GLU A 283 20.36 11.82 17.83
C GLU A 283 20.69 10.69 18.82
N LEU A 284 20.81 9.46 18.31
CA LEU A 284 21.14 8.30 19.15
C LEU A 284 22.52 8.43 19.78
N GLN A 285 23.51 8.99 19.05
CA GLN A 285 24.83 9.26 19.61
C GLN A 285 24.80 10.29 20.73
N LEU A 286 23.96 11.33 20.61
CA LEU A 286 23.81 12.35 21.65
C LEU A 286 23.15 11.76 22.91
N LYS A 287 22.09 10.97 22.76
CA LYS A 287 21.42 10.30 23.90
C LYS A 287 22.38 9.37 24.64
N LEU A 288 23.08 8.49 23.92
CA LEU A 288 24.03 7.55 24.54
C LEU A 288 25.18 8.25 25.27
N LYS A 289 25.59 9.45 24.82
CA LYS A 289 26.60 10.26 25.52
C LYS A 289 26.08 10.91 26.80
N ASN A 290 24.78 11.19 26.88
CA ASN A 290 24.17 11.82 28.06
C ASN A 290 23.77 10.79 29.14
N GLU A 291 23.70 9.51 28.78
CA GLU A 291 23.40 8.39 29.68
C GLU A 291 24.67 7.72 30.28
N CYS A 292 25.86 8.10 29.80
CA CYS A 292 27.18 7.66 30.32
C CYS A 292 27.79 8.75 31.20
#